data_AF-A0A7C1ZZ97-F1
#
_entry.id   AF-A0A7C1ZZ97-F1
#
_cell.length_a   1.000
_cell.length_b   1.000
_cell.length_c   1.000
_cell.angle_alpha   90.00
_cell.angle_beta   90.00
_cell.angle_gamma   90.00
#
_symmetry.space_group_name_H-M   'P 1'
#
loop_
_entity.id
_entity.type
_entity.pdbx_description
1 polymer ?
#
loop_
_entity_poly.entity_id
_entity_poly.type
_entity_poly.pdbx_seq_one_letter_code
_entity_poly.pdbx_strand_id
1 'polypeptide(L)'
;MDVEEAVTRRRSIRRFKQKTVPLDVLKKLVNGARLAPSGANLQPLEYIVVTDDSLCDKVFDGLKWAGYLKPKWKPSENEKPTAYIIVLVDKQKSPYYEVDIGLAAENIM
;
A
#
# COMPACT_ATOMS: atom_id res chain seq x y z
N MET A 1 -16.21 3.96 14.43
CA MET A 1 -15.23 4.81 13.74
C MET A 1 -15.90 5.41 12.54
N ASP A 2 -15.99 6.73 12.54
CA ASP A 2 -16.35 7.52 11.37
C ASP A 2 -15.09 7.93 10.59
N VAL A 3 -15.26 8.71 9.53
CA VAL A 3 -14.16 9.13 8.64
C VAL A 3 -13.17 10.05 9.36
N GLU A 4 -13.66 11.00 10.17
CA GLU A 4 -12.80 11.95 10.89
C GLU A 4 -11.90 11.21 11.89
N GLU A 5 -12.48 10.29 12.66
CA GLU A 5 -11.75 9.46 13.60
C GLU A 5 -10.73 8.56 12.88
N ALA A 6 -11.10 7.97 11.74
CA ALA A 6 -10.18 7.14 10.95
C ALA A 6 -8.94 7.92 10.50
N VAL A 7 -9.15 9.10 9.92
CA VAL A 7 -8.08 9.95 9.40
C VAL A 7 -7.15 10.43 10.52
N THR A 8 -7.71 10.92 11.64
CA THR A 8 -6.92 11.49 12.74
C THR A 8 -6.16 10.44 13.55
N ARG A 9 -6.66 9.20 13.63
CA ARG A 9 -6.04 8.12 14.40
C ARG A 9 -5.06 7.26 13.59
N ARG A 10 -5.07 7.34 12.26
CA ARG A 10 -4.22 6.52 11.39
C ARG A 10 -2.74 6.71 11.69
N ARG A 11 -1.98 5.61 11.72
CA ARG A 11 -0.52 5.59 11.90
C ARG A 11 0.13 4.63 10.92
N SER A 12 1.34 4.93 10.49
CA SER A 12 2.13 3.94 9.73
C SER A 12 2.54 2.77 10.62
N ILE A 13 1.97 1.59 10.34
CA ILE A 13 2.32 0.34 11.01
C ILE A 13 3.50 -0.31 10.30
N ARG A 14 4.48 -0.77 11.07
CA ARG A 14 5.73 -1.39 10.55
C ARG A 14 6.05 -2.73 11.21
N ARG A 15 5.13 -3.28 12.00
CA ARG A 15 5.24 -4.58 12.67
C ARG A 15 3.93 -5.31 12.47
N PHE A 16 3.98 -6.44 11.80
CA PHE A 16 2.80 -7.18 11.40
C PHE A 16 2.77 -8.54 12.08
N LYS A 17 1.57 -9.01 12.40
CA LYS A 17 1.39 -10.41 12.80
C LYS A 17 1.62 -11.25 11.55
N GLN A 18 2.28 -12.40 11.68
CA GLN A 18 2.41 -13.38 10.60
C GLN A 18 1.07 -14.11 10.37
N LYS A 19 0.12 -13.37 9.81
CA LYS A 19 -1.22 -13.84 9.46
C LYS A 19 -1.51 -13.47 8.02
N THR A 20 -2.06 -14.41 7.27
CA THR A 20 -2.53 -14.18 5.91
C THR A 20 -3.65 -13.15 5.90
N VAL A 21 -3.60 -12.23 4.94
CA VAL A 21 -4.68 -11.28 4.68
C VAL A 21 -5.56 -11.85 3.57
N PRO A 22 -6.88 -11.99 3.78
CA PRO A 22 -7.77 -12.50 2.73
C PRO A 22 -7.72 -11.62 1.47
N LEU A 23 -7.65 -12.23 0.30
CA LEU A 23 -7.55 -11.53 -0.98
C LEU A 23 -8.69 -10.51 -1.19
N ASP A 24 -9.90 -10.83 -0.75
CA ASP A 24 -11.06 -9.95 -0.88
C ASP A 24 -10.93 -8.65 -0.08
N VAL A 25 -10.20 -8.67 1.04
CA VAL A 25 -9.89 -7.46 1.80
C VAL A 25 -9.00 -6.55 0.95
N LEU A 26 -7.95 -7.10 0.36
CA LEU A 26 -7.02 -6.34 -0.50
C LEU A 26 -7.71 -5.81 -1.76
N LYS A 27 -8.60 -6.61 -2.39
CA LYS A 27 -9.41 -6.17 -3.52
C LYS A 27 -10.36 -5.02 -3.17
N LYS A 28 -10.95 -5.03 -1.97
CA LYS A 28 -11.78 -3.89 -1.50
C LYS A 28 -10.96 -2.61 -1.35
N LEU A 29 -9.73 -2.70 -0.84
CA LEU A 29 -8.82 -1.55 -0.76
C LEU A 29 -8.45 -1.03 -2.15
N VAL A 30 -8.09 -1.91 -3.09
CA VAL A 30 -7.83 -1.53 -4.50
C VAL A 30 -9.07 -0.92 -5.16
N ASN A 31 -10.27 -1.41 -4.83
CA ASN A 31 -11.51 -0.79 -5.31
C ASN A 31 -11.70 0.64 -4.80
N GLY A 32 -11.28 0.95 -3.56
CA GLY A 32 -11.23 2.33 -3.07
C GLY A 32 -10.19 3.18 -3.81
N ALA A 33 -9.01 2.60 -4.05
CA ALA A 33 -7.90 3.25 -4.76
C ALA A 33 -8.28 3.67 -6.19
N ARG A 34 -8.87 2.76 -6.98
CA ARG A 34 -9.25 3.03 -8.37
C ARG A 34 -10.38 4.07 -8.52
N LEU A 35 -11.10 4.36 -7.43
CA LEU A 35 -12.16 5.37 -7.38
C LEU A 35 -11.65 6.74 -6.91
N ALA A 36 -10.34 6.85 -6.63
CA ALA A 36 -9.72 8.14 -6.37
C ALA A 36 -9.87 9.08 -7.59
N PRO A 37 -9.96 10.41 -7.37
CA PRO A 37 -9.93 11.34 -8.48
C PRO A 37 -8.61 11.19 -9.26
N SER A 38 -8.69 11.37 -10.58
CA SER A 38 -7.55 11.30 -11.48
C SER A 38 -7.51 12.52 -12.36
N GLY A 39 -6.33 13.08 -12.60
CA GLY A 39 -6.13 14.25 -13.46
C GLY A 39 -6.74 14.03 -14.84
N ALA A 40 -7.65 14.92 -15.24
CA ALA A 40 -8.46 14.79 -16.47
C ALA A 40 -9.16 13.42 -16.65
N ASN A 41 -9.39 12.70 -15.55
CA ASN A 41 -9.93 11.34 -15.50
C ASN A 41 -9.16 10.32 -16.35
N LEU A 42 -7.86 10.53 -16.56
CA LEU A 42 -7.02 9.70 -17.42
C LEU A 42 -6.80 8.30 -16.83
N GLN A 43 -6.89 8.14 -15.51
CA GLN A 43 -6.80 6.86 -14.79
C GLN A 43 -5.54 6.07 -15.20
N PRO A 44 -4.32 6.59 -14.92
CA PRO A 44 -3.06 5.98 -15.34
C PRO A 44 -2.58 4.85 -14.41
N LEU A 45 -3.28 4.58 -13.31
CA LEU A 45 -2.81 3.68 -12.27
C LEU A 45 -3.28 2.24 -12.51
N GLU A 46 -2.36 1.31 -12.28
CA GLU A 46 -2.62 -0.12 -12.26
C GLU A 46 -2.20 -0.71 -10.90
N TYR A 47 -2.76 -1.85 -10.52
CA TYR A 47 -2.57 -2.42 -9.20
C TYR A 47 -2.23 -3.90 -9.27
N ILE A 48 -1.18 -4.30 -8.55
CA ILE A 48 -0.85 -5.72 -8.34
C ILE A 48 -1.04 -6.04 -6.86
N VAL A 49 -1.86 -7.05 -6.58
CA VAL A 49 -2.02 -7.60 -5.23
C VAL A 49 -1.13 -8.83 -5.10
N VAL A 50 -0.25 -8.83 -4.09
CA VAL A 50 0.69 -9.91 -3.81
C VAL A 50 0.34 -10.53 -2.46
N THR A 51 0.04 -11.84 -2.47
CA THR A 51 -0.31 -12.63 -1.28
C THR A 51 0.40 -13.99 -1.22
N ASP A 52 1.08 -14.38 -2.30
CA ASP A 52 1.95 -15.55 -2.30
C ASP A 52 3.21 -15.27 -1.49
N ASP A 53 3.56 -16.17 -0.57
CA ASP A 53 4.68 -15.98 0.36
C ASP A 53 6.01 -15.77 -0.39
N SER A 54 6.26 -16.51 -1.46
CA SER A 54 7.51 -16.41 -2.22
C SER A 54 7.63 -15.08 -2.99
N LEU A 55 6.52 -14.56 -3.48
CA LEU A 55 6.47 -13.24 -4.12
C LEU A 55 6.55 -12.12 -3.09
N CYS A 56 5.90 -12.27 -1.93
CA CYS A 56 6.01 -11.34 -0.82
C CYS A 56 7.47 -11.18 -0.36
N ASP A 57 8.24 -12.27 -0.31
CA ASP A 57 9.66 -12.24 0.02
C ASP A 57 10.48 -11.48 -1.02
N LYS A 58 10.26 -11.76 -2.31
CA LYS A 58 10.93 -11.02 -3.40
C LYS A 58 10.62 -9.53 -3.38
N VAL A 59 9.37 -9.15 -3.07
CA VAL A 59 8.99 -7.75 -2.91
C VAL A 59 9.73 -7.15 -1.72
N PHE A 60 9.73 -7.85 -0.58
CA PHE A 60 10.35 -7.39 0.66
C PHE A 60 11.86 -7.14 0.52
N ASP A 61 12.58 -8.02 -0.19
CA ASP A 61 14.03 -7.88 -0.45
C ASP A 61 14.37 -6.56 -1.18
N GLY A 62 13.44 -6.01 -1.95
CA GLY A 62 13.59 -4.72 -2.63
C GLY A 62 13.35 -3.50 -1.74
N LEU A 63 12.89 -3.66 -0.49
CA LEU A 63 12.46 -2.55 0.36
C LEU A 63 13.50 -2.17 1.41
N LYS A 64 13.68 -0.86 1.62
CA LYS A 64 14.32 -0.33 2.84
C LYS A 64 13.32 -0.26 4.00
N TRP A 65 12.80 -1.41 4.41
CA TRP A 65 11.77 -1.52 5.45
C TRP A 65 12.23 -1.00 6.81
N ALA A 66 11.37 -0.21 7.47
CA ALA A 66 11.59 0.34 8.80
C ALA A 66 12.95 1.04 9.01
N GLY A 67 13.53 1.60 7.94
CA GLY A 67 14.92 2.10 7.93
C GLY A 67 15.25 3.14 9.00
N TYR A 68 14.26 3.92 9.45
CA TYR A 68 14.40 4.95 10.48
C TYR A 68 14.27 4.45 11.93
N LEU A 69 13.84 3.21 12.16
CA LEU A 69 13.62 2.65 13.51
C LEU A 69 14.88 1.93 14.03
N LYS A 70 15.96 2.68 14.31
CA LYS A 70 17.25 2.12 14.76
C LYS A 70 17.79 2.84 16.01
N PRO A 71 18.45 2.12 16.95
CA PRO A 71 18.40 0.67 17.18
C PRO A 71 17.14 0.25 17.95
N LYS A 72 16.59 1.18 18.74
CA LYS A 72 15.38 1.00 19.54
C LYS A 72 14.20 0.87 18.56
N TRP A 73 13.43 -0.21 18.70
CA TRP A 73 12.23 -0.51 17.91
C TRP A 73 12.41 -1.10 16.50
N LYS A 74 13.62 -1.50 16.10
CA LYS A 74 13.80 -2.25 14.85
C LYS A 74 12.88 -3.50 14.84
N PRO A 75 11.99 -3.66 13.86
CA PRO A 75 11.20 -4.86 13.69
C PRO A 75 12.07 -6.08 13.37
N SER A 76 11.61 -7.26 13.76
CA SER A 76 12.22 -8.55 13.40
C SER A 76 11.65 -9.10 12.08
N GLU A 77 12.34 -10.04 11.45
CA GLU A 77 11.85 -10.71 10.22
C GLU A 77 10.46 -11.34 10.42
N ASN A 78 10.16 -11.83 11.62
CA ASN A 78 8.85 -12.39 11.98
C ASN A 78 7.76 -11.30 12.19
N GLU A 79 8.06 -10.04 11.87
CA GLU A 79 7.14 -8.92 11.90
C GLU A 79 7.00 -8.26 10.51
N LYS A 80 7.51 -8.89 9.45
CA LYS A 80 7.40 -8.37 8.07
C LYS A 80 5.95 -8.42 7.55
N PRO A 81 5.58 -7.58 6.57
CA PRO A 81 4.27 -7.64 5.94
C PRO A 81 4.03 -8.99 5.25
N THR A 82 2.79 -9.49 5.31
CA THR A 82 2.36 -10.75 4.69
C THR A 82 1.59 -10.57 3.38
N ALA A 83 1.38 -9.32 2.96
CA ALA A 83 0.73 -8.98 1.69
C ALA A 83 1.17 -7.58 1.25
N TYR A 84 1.12 -7.35 -0.07
CA TYR A 84 1.45 -6.06 -0.68
C TYR A 84 0.40 -5.66 -1.71
N ILE A 85 0.12 -4.35 -1.78
CA ILE A 85 -0.54 -3.73 -2.93
C ILE A 85 0.54 -2.86 -3.60
N ILE A 86 0.89 -3.18 -4.83
CA ILE A 86 1.85 -2.42 -5.63
C ILE A 86 1.05 -1.52 -6.56
N VAL A 87 1.28 -0.21 -6.46
CA VAL A 87 0.71 0.79 -7.37
C VAL A 87 1.69 1.01 -8.51
N LEU A 88 1.25 0.71 -9.72
CA LEU A 88 1.98 0.96 -10.96
C LEU A 88 1.38 2.17 -11.66
N VAL A 89 2.17 2.77 -12.55
CA VAL A 89 1.77 3.96 -13.30
C VAL A 89 2.20 3.85 -14.75
N ASP A 90 1.26 4.06 -15.66
CA ASP A 90 1.57 4.37 -17.05
C ASP A 90 1.89 5.88 -17.18
N LYS A 91 3.19 6.18 -17.20
CA LYS A 91 3.69 7.56 -17.31
C LYS A 91 3.41 8.21 -18.67
N GLN A 92 3.06 7.43 -19.69
CA GLN A 92 2.70 7.98 -21.00
C GLN A 92 1.26 8.49 -21.02
N LYS A 93 0.40 7.95 -20.14
CA LYS A 93 -1.04 8.23 -20.15
C LYS A 93 -1.41 9.53 -19.45
N SER A 94 -0.67 9.94 -18.42
CA SER A 94 -1.00 11.11 -17.61
C SER A 94 0.25 11.84 -17.17
N PRO A 95 0.32 13.19 -17.27
CA PRO A 95 1.37 13.98 -16.63
C PRO A 95 1.09 14.23 -15.14
N TYR A 96 -0.11 13.91 -14.64
CA TYR A 96 -0.56 14.18 -13.27
C TYR A 96 -0.34 13.00 -12.31
N TYR A 97 0.33 11.95 -12.79
CA TYR A 97 0.35 10.66 -12.12
C TYR A 97 0.87 10.68 -10.68
N GLU A 98 1.79 11.60 -10.34
CA GLU A 98 2.32 11.71 -8.98
C GLU A 98 1.22 12.09 -7.97
N VAL A 99 0.32 12.99 -8.37
CA VAL A 99 -0.84 13.39 -7.56
C VAL A 99 -1.85 12.25 -7.48
N ASP A 100 -2.14 11.61 -8.62
CA ASP A 100 -3.07 10.48 -8.69
C ASP A 100 -2.62 9.33 -7.76
N ILE A 101 -1.32 9.02 -7.73
CA ILE A 101 -0.74 8.00 -6.83
C ILE A 101 -1.02 8.35 -5.36
N GLY A 102 -0.80 9.61 -4.96
CA GLY A 102 -1.04 10.05 -3.59
C GLY A 102 -2.51 9.91 -3.16
N LEU A 103 -3.43 10.31 -4.04
CA LEU A 103 -4.87 10.21 -3.81
C LEU A 103 -5.33 8.75 -3.69
N ALA A 104 -4.87 7.89 -4.60
CA ALA A 104 -5.17 6.47 -4.57
C ALA A 104 -4.57 5.76 -3.35
N ALA A 105 -3.35 6.13 -2.96
CA ALA A 105 -2.69 5.57 -1.79
C ALA A 105 -3.39 5.97 -0.48
N GLU A 106 -3.88 7.21 -0.35
CA GLU A 106 -4.64 7.61 0.84
C GLU A 106 -5.99 6.89 0.92
N ASN A 107 -6.66 6.62 -0.20
CA ASN A 107 -7.88 5.81 -0.20
C ASN A 107 -7.67 4.34 0.23
N ILE A 108 -6.44 3.81 0.15
CA ILE A 108 -6.09 2.47 0.63
C ILE A 108 -5.89 2.45 2.16
N MET A 109 -5.52 3.59 2.74
CA MET A 109 -4.97 3.74 4.09
C MET A 109 -6.02 4.08 5.15
#